data_AF-A0A2V3IFC3-F1
#
_entry.id   AF-A0A2V3IFC3-F1
#
_cell.length_a   1.000
_cell.length_b   1.000
_cell.length_c   1.000
_cell.angle_alpha   90.00
_cell.angle_beta   90.00
_cell.angle_gamma   90.00
#
_symmetry.space_group_name_H-M   'P 1'
#
loop_
_entity.id
_entity.type
_entity.pdbx_description
1 polymer ?
#
loop_
_entity_poly.entity_id
_entity_poly.type
_entity_poly.pdbx_seq_one_letter_code
_entity_poly.pdbx_strand_id
1 'polypeptide(L)'
;MALEDAVDASDHPAREFSLQSEHELRFEIPPDVASASLTLLTGSAELFGLALAQNKPYHLAPSLNAAAFTWHGATLALRAPKYVMAYTATDTPMPSYINAHSILQSKRQVARRAGIPGPRAVVVGPHDCGKTALVNILAAYCVRANRTAVVADMDPSAGGAVGTMPATIALSLVSHLDLEAGNLVHERLATLMVGHHSPRHNVPVSERAFNKLAALLDKVMGMSNLDPWVGALADTSGDILAKDGTDGVIQAIRAMNADVVFVLGAERLYAAIKSTFESTPVEAVLLAKSGGVISRDAATRQVLRSNAIKSYFYGADNRLSPFSIAIEFDKVIVLRVGGEATVVPDSVLPAGASSSLDPLKPVRITSVADVLHNVLAVSQATDEKDVFDMPLFGFLHVVKVDVERNSMTVLAPSPGTIPSTILLVGDTKWVE
;
A
#
# COMPACT_ATOMS: atom_id res chain seq x y z
N MET A 1 22.29 -2.53 12.52
CA MET A 1 22.61 -1.55 13.58
C MET A 1 21.70 -1.91 14.74
N ALA A 2 22.27 -2.42 15.82
CA ALA A 2 21.49 -2.91 16.95
C ALA A 2 20.63 -1.78 17.54
N LEU A 3 19.37 -2.08 17.84
CA LEU A 3 18.49 -1.26 18.68
C LEU A 3 19.02 -1.33 20.13
N GLU A 4 20.17 -0.70 20.39
CA GLU A 4 20.59 -0.40 21.76
C GLU A 4 19.80 0.85 22.18
N ASP A 5 19.01 0.69 23.25
CA ASP A 5 18.15 1.69 23.91
C ASP A 5 16.80 2.03 23.24
N ALA A 6 15.93 1.03 23.06
CA ALA A 6 14.51 1.29 22.83
C ALA A 6 13.87 1.96 24.07
N VAL A 7 13.25 3.14 23.89
CA VAL A 7 12.64 3.89 24.98
C VAL A 7 11.19 3.45 25.21
N ASP A 8 10.87 3.03 26.44
CA ASP A 8 9.49 2.73 26.85
C ASP A 8 8.79 4.01 27.35
N ALA A 9 7.71 4.43 26.69
CA ALA A 9 6.92 5.58 27.07
C ALA A 9 6.01 5.38 28.29
N SER A 10 5.91 4.16 28.85
CA SER A 10 5.11 3.91 30.06
C SER A 10 5.46 4.86 31.20
N ASP A 11 6.75 5.23 31.31
CA ASP A 11 7.30 6.02 32.40
C ASP A 11 7.24 7.54 32.16
N HIS A 12 6.81 7.96 30.97
CA HIS A 12 6.69 9.38 30.64
C HIS A 12 5.30 9.93 30.97
N PRO A 13 5.20 11.15 31.52
CA PRO A 13 3.91 11.80 31.74
C PRO A 13 3.23 12.11 30.41
N ALA A 14 1.91 11.93 30.36
CA ALA A 14 1.14 12.27 29.17
C ALA A 14 1.11 13.81 28.98
N ARG A 15 1.32 14.25 27.74
CA ARG A 15 1.11 15.65 27.34
C ARG A 15 -0.31 15.81 26.86
N GLU A 16 -1.05 16.73 27.45
CA GLU A 16 -2.43 17.03 27.06
C GLU A 16 -2.48 18.15 26.01
N PHE A 17 -3.35 17.96 25.03
CA PHE A 17 -3.60 18.89 23.93
C PHE A 17 -5.10 19.14 23.83
N SER A 18 -5.50 20.40 23.95
CA SER A 18 -6.89 20.82 23.74
C SER A 18 -7.05 21.37 22.32
N LEU A 19 -7.87 20.69 21.52
CA LEU A 19 -8.11 21.00 20.12
C LEU A 19 -9.47 21.68 19.98
N GLN A 20 -9.50 22.77 19.22
CA GLN A 20 -10.75 23.41 18.79
C GLN A 20 -11.38 22.61 17.63
N SER A 21 -12.61 22.95 17.29
CA SER A 21 -13.28 22.44 16.10
C SER A 21 -12.42 22.59 14.85
N GLU A 22 -12.35 21.55 14.03
CA GLU A 22 -11.61 21.49 12.76
C GLU A 22 -10.08 21.60 12.87
N HIS A 23 -9.52 21.38 14.06
CA HIS A 23 -8.07 21.29 14.26
C HIS A 23 -7.59 19.83 14.33
N GLU A 24 -6.29 19.62 14.10
CA GLU A 24 -5.64 18.32 14.31
C GLU A 24 -4.38 18.41 15.15
N LEU A 25 -4.10 17.36 15.93
CA LEU A 25 -2.83 17.13 16.60
C LEU A 25 -1.94 16.31 15.67
N ARG A 26 -0.86 16.91 15.19
CA ARG A 26 0.18 16.23 14.39
C ARG A 26 1.29 15.76 15.30
N PHE A 27 1.73 14.52 15.12
CA PHE A 27 2.82 13.94 15.89
C PHE A 27 3.64 12.95 15.05
N GLU A 28 4.91 12.81 15.42
CA GLU A 28 5.89 11.97 14.73
C GLU A 28 6.55 11.06 15.75
N ILE A 29 6.25 9.76 15.70
CA ILE A 29 6.83 8.75 16.59
C ILE A 29 8.16 8.29 16.00
N PRO A 30 9.31 8.57 16.64
CA PRO A 30 10.61 8.15 16.14
C PRO A 30 10.78 6.62 16.16
N PRO A 31 11.70 6.05 15.35
CA PRO A 31 11.95 4.60 15.31
C PRO A 31 12.46 4.00 16.64
N ASP A 32 13.15 4.80 17.45
CA ASP A 32 13.70 4.43 18.77
C ASP A 32 12.65 4.37 19.89
N VAL A 33 11.46 4.91 19.64
CA VAL A 33 10.34 4.90 20.60
C VAL A 33 9.51 3.65 20.39
N ALA A 34 9.71 2.64 21.25
CA ALA A 34 9.08 1.33 21.11
C ALA A 34 7.62 1.31 21.59
N SER A 35 7.27 2.14 22.56
CA SER A 35 5.89 2.29 23.02
C SER A 35 5.52 3.77 23.00
N ALA A 36 4.35 4.10 22.45
CA ALA A 36 3.71 5.39 22.57
C ALA A 36 2.20 5.18 22.53
N SER A 37 1.43 6.07 23.15
CA SER A 37 -0.03 5.96 23.10
C SER A 37 -0.73 7.30 23.02
N LEU A 38 -1.87 7.29 22.32
CA LEU A 38 -2.79 8.42 22.21
C LEU A 38 -4.11 8.04 22.92
N THR A 39 -4.62 8.92 23.76
CA THR A 39 -5.90 8.73 24.46
C THR A 39 -6.81 9.93 24.25
N LEU A 40 -8.08 9.69 23.89
CA LEU A 40 -9.10 10.74 23.88
C LEU A 40 -9.65 10.93 25.28
N LEU A 41 -9.46 12.10 25.89
CA LEU A 41 -9.95 12.40 27.23
C LEU A 41 -11.40 12.91 27.20
N THR A 42 -11.69 13.86 26.30
CA THR A 42 -13.02 14.49 26.18
C THR A 42 -13.30 14.89 24.73
N GLY A 43 -14.59 15.04 24.38
CA GLY A 43 -15.03 15.42 23.04
C GLY A 43 -15.01 14.26 22.05
N SER A 44 -14.72 14.55 20.77
CA SER A 44 -14.66 13.56 19.71
C SER A 44 -13.46 13.82 18.80
N ALA A 45 -12.64 12.80 18.55
CA ALA A 45 -11.52 12.90 17.61
C ALA A 45 -11.41 11.63 16.76
N GLU A 46 -10.72 11.73 15.63
CA GLU A 46 -10.46 10.63 14.73
C GLU A 46 -9.01 10.60 14.24
N LEU A 47 -8.44 9.39 14.12
CA LEU A 47 -7.11 9.14 13.57
C LEU A 47 -7.29 8.58 12.15
N PHE A 48 -6.99 9.37 11.12
CA PHE A 48 -7.23 9.00 9.71
C PHE A 48 -8.65 8.44 9.45
N GLY A 49 -9.67 9.10 10.01
CA GLY A 49 -11.09 8.74 9.85
C GLY A 49 -11.61 7.69 10.85
N LEU A 50 -10.72 7.08 11.65
CA LEU A 50 -11.06 6.15 12.72
C LEU A 50 -11.46 6.92 13.98
N ALA A 51 -12.72 6.82 14.39
CA ALA A 51 -13.21 7.47 15.59
C ALA A 51 -12.54 6.89 16.85
N LEU A 52 -11.94 7.75 17.67
CA LEU A 52 -11.31 7.37 18.92
C LEU A 52 -12.37 7.23 20.03
N ALA A 53 -12.37 6.09 20.70
CA ALA A 53 -13.13 5.87 21.93
C ALA A 53 -12.53 6.66 23.10
N GLN A 54 -13.40 7.31 23.88
CA GLN A 54 -13.02 8.10 25.04
C GLN A 54 -12.40 7.20 26.14
N ASN A 55 -11.36 7.70 26.79
CA ASN A 55 -10.59 7.06 27.85
C ASN A 55 -9.96 5.71 27.48
N LYS A 56 -9.83 5.41 26.19
CA LYS A 56 -9.12 4.24 25.69
C LYS A 56 -7.74 4.64 25.16
N PRO A 57 -6.64 4.04 25.63
CA PRO A 57 -5.32 4.23 25.03
C PRO A 57 -5.20 3.46 23.72
N TYR A 58 -4.71 4.13 22.67
CA TYR A 58 -4.38 3.55 21.37
C TYR A 58 -2.87 3.48 21.24
N HIS A 59 -2.34 2.30 20.95
CA HIS A 59 -0.90 2.10 20.80
C HIS A 59 -0.43 2.62 19.43
N LEU A 60 0.61 3.45 19.45
CA LEU A 60 1.19 4.04 18.25
C LEU A 60 2.46 3.28 17.90
N ALA A 61 2.54 2.82 16.65
CA ALA A 61 3.70 2.08 16.16
C ALA A 61 4.95 2.99 16.07
N PRO A 62 6.16 2.44 16.22
CA PRO A 62 7.39 3.15 15.91
C PRO A 62 7.39 3.66 14.46
N SER A 63 8.05 4.80 14.21
CA SER A 63 8.09 5.44 12.88
C SER A 63 6.72 5.92 12.34
N LEU A 64 5.70 6.00 13.20
CA LEU A 64 4.37 6.50 12.82
C LEU A 64 4.34 8.03 12.78
N ASN A 65 4.04 8.58 11.60
CA ASN A 65 3.71 9.99 11.43
C ASN A 65 2.20 10.09 11.20
N ALA A 66 1.49 10.74 12.12
CA ALA A 66 0.03 10.76 12.09
C ALA A 66 -0.57 12.08 12.57
N ALA A 67 -1.87 12.24 12.26
CA ALA A 67 -2.66 13.38 12.66
C ALA A 67 -4.00 12.92 13.25
N ALA A 68 -4.30 13.34 14.46
CA ALA A 68 -5.59 13.12 15.11
C ALA A 68 -6.44 14.39 14.98
N PHE A 69 -7.52 14.31 14.22
CA PHE A 69 -8.39 15.43 13.85
C PHE A 69 -9.67 15.45 14.69
N THR A 70 -10.28 16.63 14.89
CA THR A 70 -11.59 16.75 15.53
C THR A 70 -12.55 17.64 14.75
N TRP A 71 -13.80 17.19 14.58
CA TRP A 71 -14.86 17.99 13.95
C TRP A 71 -15.54 18.97 14.91
N HIS A 72 -15.46 18.75 16.22
CA HIS A 72 -16.27 19.46 17.22
C HIS A 72 -15.50 19.93 18.47
N GLY A 73 -14.19 19.66 18.51
CA GLY A 73 -13.33 19.89 19.67
C GLY A 73 -13.08 18.60 20.46
N ALA A 74 -11.86 18.49 20.99
CA ALA A 74 -11.42 17.33 21.75
C ALA A 74 -10.22 17.66 22.64
N THR A 75 -10.08 16.93 23.75
CA THR A 75 -8.83 16.90 24.50
C THR A 75 -8.15 15.55 24.32
N LEU A 76 -6.92 15.56 23.82
CA LEU A 76 -6.11 14.37 23.57
C LEU A 76 -4.92 14.32 24.54
N ALA A 77 -4.59 13.14 25.04
CA ALA A 77 -3.40 12.88 25.83
C ALA A 77 -2.44 12.01 25.03
N LEU A 78 -1.24 12.53 24.74
CA LEU A 78 -0.16 11.80 24.08
C LEU A 78 0.89 11.39 25.12
N ARG A 79 1.03 10.09 25.35
CA ARG A 79 2.09 9.50 26.18
C ARG A 79 3.23 9.05 25.26
N ALA A 80 4.31 9.83 25.28
CA ALA A 80 5.53 9.61 24.52
C ALA A 80 6.68 10.40 25.18
N PRO A 81 7.96 10.09 24.90
CA PRO A 81 9.09 10.88 25.38
C PRO A 81 8.97 12.37 25.01
N LYS A 82 9.51 13.27 25.84
CA LYS A 82 9.34 14.72 25.65
C LYS A 82 9.89 15.26 24.33
N TYR A 83 10.89 14.60 23.75
CA TYR A 83 11.50 14.99 22.47
C TYR A 83 10.64 14.62 21.26
N VAL A 84 9.61 13.78 21.43
CA VAL A 84 8.66 13.44 20.37
C VAL A 84 7.91 14.70 19.95
N MET A 85 8.01 15.06 18.67
CA MET A 85 7.37 16.24 18.12
C MET A 85 5.85 16.05 18.13
N ALA A 86 5.13 17.00 18.70
CA ALA A 86 3.67 17.02 18.72
C ALA A 86 3.18 18.47 18.77
N TYR A 87 2.33 18.86 17.83
CA TYR A 87 1.82 20.23 17.70
C TYR A 87 0.41 20.26 17.10
N THR A 88 -0.35 21.30 17.44
CA THR A 88 -1.70 21.51 16.89
C THR A 88 -1.61 22.29 15.58
N ALA A 89 -2.28 21.79 14.55
CA ALA A 89 -2.45 22.44 13.27
C ALA A 89 -3.91 22.88 13.08
N THR A 90 -4.09 24.08 12.52
CA THR A 90 -5.41 24.71 12.31
C THR A 90 -5.84 24.67 10.85
N ASP A 91 -4.88 24.65 9.92
CA ASP A 91 -5.15 24.54 8.49
C ASP A 91 -5.08 23.07 8.05
N THR A 92 -6.25 22.50 7.74
CA THR A 92 -6.40 21.08 7.39
C THR A 92 -7.29 20.91 6.15
N PRO A 93 -6.97 19.94 5.28
CA PRO A 93 -7.80 19.64 4.11
C PRO A 93 -9.02 18.76 4.43
N MET A 94 -9.29 18.47 5.71
CA MET A 94 -10.36 17.54 6.13
C MET A 94 -11.76 17.91 5.61
N PRO A 95 -12.18 19.20 5.57
CA PRO A 95 -13.44 19.59 4.94
C PRO A 95 -13.53 19.18 3.47
N SER A 96 -12.41 19.23 2.74
CA SER A 96 -12.38 18.78 1.34
C SER A 96 -12.47 17.26 1.23
N TYR A 97 -11.88 16.53 2.18
CA TYR A 97 -11.91 15.06 2.18
C TYR A 97 -13.30 14.50 2.52
N ILE A 98 -14.03 15.12 3.46
CA ILE A 98 -15.42 14.70 3.74
C ILE A 98 -16.37 15.07 2.60
N ASN A 99 -16.12 16.16 1.87
CA ASN A 99 -16.84 16.50 0.65
C ASN A 99 -16.56 15.46 -0.46
N ALA A 100 -15.30 15.04 -0.63
CA ALA A 100 -14.94 13.95 -1.54
C ALA A 100 -15.69 12.64 -1.20
N HIS A 101 -15.76 12.28 0.08
CA HIS A 101 -16.58 11.14 0.53
C HIS A 101 -18.07 11.32 0.19
N SER A 102 -18.61 12.53 0.38
CA SER A 102 -20.02 12.84 0.09
C SER A 102 -20.37 12.71 -1.39
N ILE A 103 -19.44 13.09 -2.30
CA ILE A 103 -19.57 12.86 -3.75
C ILE A 103 -19.67 11.37 -4.04
N LEU A 104 -18.75 10.57 -3.49
CA LEU A 104 -18.76 9.12 -3.67
C LEU A 104 -20.06 8.52 -3.13
N GLN A 105 -20.52 8.94 -1.96
CA GLN A 105 -21.75 8.44 -1.36
C GLN A 105 -22.99 8.76 -2.21
N SER A 106 -23.04 9.96 -2.79
CA SER A 106 -24.12 10.34 -3.72
C SER A 106 -24.13 9.45 -4.95
N LYS A 107 -22.95 9.20 -5.56
CA LYS A 107 -22.82 8.28 -6.70
C LYS A 107 -23.21 6.84 -6.35
N ARG A 108 -22.86 6.35 -5.15
CA ARG A 108 -23.31 5.04 -4.64
C ARG A 108 -24.82 4.93 -4.54
N GLN A 109 -25.50 5.97 -4.06
CA GLN A 109 -26.96 5.99 -3.96
C GLN A 109 -27.63 5.94 -5.34
N VAL A 110 -27.09 6.66 -6.31
CA VAL A 110 -27.56 6.61 -7.70
C VAL A 110 -27.34 5.22 -8.29
N ALA A 111 -26.13 4.66 -8.14
CA ALA A 111 -25.78 3.33 -8.60
C ALA A 111 -26.71 2.25 -8.01
N ARG A 112 -26.97 2.33 -6.69
CA ARG A 112 -27.89 1.42 -5.99
C ARG A 112 -29.31 1.50 -6.53
N ARG A 113 -29.83 2.70 -6.83
CA ARG A 113 -31.17 2.87 -7.42
C ARG A 113 -31.24 2.35 -8.86
N ALA A 114 -30.16 2.49 -9.61
CA ALA A 114 -30.06 2.03 -10.99
C ALA A 114 -29.71 0.53 -11.13
N GLY A 115 -29.34 -0.15 -10.03
CA GLY A 115 -28.92 -1.55 -10.06
C GLY A 115 -27.58 -1.78 -10.75
N ILE A 116 -26.68 -0.79 -10.72
CA ILE A 116 -25.35 -0.85 -11.34
C ILE A 116 -24.25 -0.85 -10.27
N PRO A 117 -23.00 -1.23 -10.61
CA PRO A 117 -21.87 -1.16 -9.70
C PRO A 117 -21.61 0.26 -9.18
N GLY A 118 -21.04 0.34 -7.97
CA GLY A 118 -20.67 1.58 -7.32
C GLY A 118 -19.45 2.24 -7.96
N PRO A 119 -19.19 3.52 -7.65
CA PRO A 119 -18.13 4.30 -8.27
C PRO A 119 -16.74 3.77 -7.91
N ARG A 120 -15.84 3.77 -8.88
CA ARG A 120 -14.41 3.50 -8.70
C ARG A 120 -13.66 4.82 -8.64
N ALA A 121 -13.07 5.09 -7.49
CA ALA A 121 -12.29 6.31 -7.26
C ALA A 121 -10.80 5.99 -7.25
N VAL A 122 -10.01 6.76 -8.00
CA VAL A 122 -8.54 6.62 -8.05
C VAL A 122 -7.89 7.85 -7.45
N VAL A 123 -6.98 7.66 -6.50
CA VAL A 123 -6.25 8.74 -5.83
C VAL A 123 -4.84 8.84 -6.41
N VAL A 124 -4.52 10.00 -6.99
CA VAL A 124 -3.28 10.21 -7.75
C VAL A 124 -2.54 11.47 -7.29
N GLY A 125 -1.24 11.52 -7.54
CA GLY A 125 -0.38 12.62 -7.09
C GLY A 125 1.05 12.16 -6.81
N PRO A 126 1.97 13.11 -6.57
CA PRO A 126 3.40 12.82 -6.42
C PRO A 126 3.69 12.00 -5.16
N HIS A 127 4.95 11.60 -5.01
CA HIS A 127 5.45 11.12 -3.73
C HIS A 127 5.14 12.14 -2.62
N ASP A 128 4.82 11.63 -1.44
CA ASP A 128 4.66 12.42 -0.22
C ASP A 128 3.63 13.56 -0.33
N CYS A 129 2.49 13.30 -0.97
CA CYS A 129 1.33 14.22 -0.95
C CYS A 129 0.14 13.74 -0.11
N GLY A 130 0.23 12.56 0.52
CA GLY A 130 -0.80 12.03 1.42
C GLY A 130 -1.87 11.14 0.77
N LYS A 131 -1.60 10.55 -0.40
CA LYS A 131 -2.55 9.66 -1.12
C LYS A 131 -3.09 8.53 -0.26
N THR A 132 -2.18 7.75 0.32
CA THR A 132 -2.50 6.63 1.22
C THR A 132 -3.32 7.08 2.43
N ALA A 133 -2.99 8.23 3.03
CA ALA A 133 -3.76 8.79 4.14
C ALA A 133 -5.19 9.15 3.70
N LEU A 134 -5.35 9.76 2.52
CA LEU A 134 -6.67 10.05 1.96
C LEU A 134 -7.46 8.76 1.67
N VAL A 135 -6.85 7.76 1.06
CA VAL A 135 -7.50 6.46 0.79
C VAL A 135 -7.97 5.83 2.09
N ASN A 136 -7.16 5.84 3.14
CA ASN A 136 -7.51 5.30 4.46
C ASN A 136 -8.65 6.10 5.12
N ILE A 137 -8.63 7.44 5.06
CA ILE A 137 -9.73 8.28 5.56
C ILE A 137 -11.03 7.96 4.83
N LEU A 138 -10.99 7.90 3.49
CA LEU A 138 -12.17 7.60 2.68
C LEU A 138 -12.67 6.18 2.95
N ALA A 139 -11.79 5.19 3.10
CA ALA A 139 -12.15 3.82 3.43
C ALA A 139 -12.79 3.74 4.82
N ALA A 140 -12.23 4.40 5.84
CA ALA A 140 -12.81 4.49 7.17
C ALA A 140 -14.23 5.08 7.15
N TYR A 141 -14.42 6.19 6.42
CA TYR A 141 -15.74 6.79 6.24
C TYR A 141 -16.71 5.87 5.48
N CYS A 142 -16.22 5.13 4.48
CA CYS A 142 -17.04 4.13 3.78
C CYS A 142 -17.48 2.99 4.70
N VAL A 143 -16.62 2.48 5.58
CA VAL A 143 -17.01 1.48 6.57
C VAL A 143 -18.05 2.04 7.54
N ARG A 144 -17.88 3.29 7.99
CA ARG A 144 -18.86 3.97 8.87
C ARG A 144 -20.22 4.18 8.21
N ALA A 145 -20.25 4.49 6.91
CA ALA A 145 -21.49 4.78 6.17
C ALA A 145 -22.15 3.54 5.56
N ASN A 146 -21.36 2.61 5.03
CA ASN A 146 -21.79 1.50 4.17
C ASN A 146 -21.35 0.11 4.67
N ARG A 147 -20.77 0.02 5.88
CA ARG A 147 -20.22 -1.21 6.49
C ARG A 147 -18.97 -1.80 5.84
N THR A 148 -18.73 -1.54 4.56
CA THR A 148 -17.57 -2.08 3.84
C THR A 148 -16.95 -1.07 2.88
N ALA A 149 -15.66 -1.23 2.61
CA ALA A 149 -14.92 -0.56 1.55
C ALA A 149 -14.05 -1.57 0.81
N VAL A 150 -13.95 -1.45 -0.52
CA VAL A 150 -12.98 -2.20 -1.31
C VAL A 150 -11.81 -1.29 -1.66
N VAL A 151 -10.60 -1.71 -1.34
CA VAL A 151 -9.37 -0.94 -1.54
C VAL A 151 -8.44 -1.70 -2.46
N ALA A 152 -8.07 -1.06 -3.58
CA ALA A 152 -7.06 -1.50 -4.52
C ALA A 152 -5.76 -0.71 -4.26
N ASP A 153 -4.71 -1.39 -3.85
CA ASP A 153 -3.38 -0.83 -3.71
C ASP A 153 -2.59 -1.09 -5.00
N MET A 154 -2.36 -0.03 -5.78
CA MET A 154 -1.61 -0.06 -7.03
C MET A 154 -0.21 0.57 -6.87
N ASP A 155 0.30 0.72 -5.64
CA ASP A 155 1.67 1.20 -5.39
C ASP A 155 2.61 0.05 -4.96
N PRO A 156 3.51 -0.43 -5.84
CA PRO A 156 4.41 -1.52 -5.49
C PRO A 156 5.57 -1.10 -4.58
N SER A 157 5.63 0.15 -4.12
CA SER A 157 6.72 0.68 -3.31
C SER A 157 6.75 0.21 -1.84
N ALA A 158 5.72 -0.53 -1.41
CA ALA A 158 5.36 -0.88 -0.02
C ALA A 158 4.80 0.27 0.83
N GLY A 159 4.55 1.43 0.21
CA GLY A 159 3.93 2.59 0.86
C GLY A 159 2.42 2.71 0.66
N GLY A 160 1.79 1.76 -0.03
CA GLY A 160 0.39 1.83 -0.41
C GLY A 160 -0.60 1.49 0.70
N ALA A 161 -1.87 1.81 0.45
CA ALA A 161 -2.95 1.77 1.45
C ALA A 161 -3.18 0.40 2.11
N VAL A 162 -2.86 -0.71 1.44
CA VAL A 162 -3.10 -2.06 2.00
C VAL A 162 -1.89 -2.56 2.80
N GLY A 163 -0.72 -1.91 2.65
CA GLY A 163 0.50 -2.30 3.35
C GLY A 163 0.92 -3.74 3.02
N THR A 164 1.18 -4.02 1.75
CA THR A 164 1.64 -5.33 1.28
C THR A 164 3.17 -5.40 1.18
N MET A 165 3.67 -6.59 0.84
CA MET A 165 5.08 -6.81 0.58
C MET A 165 5.58 -5.87 -0.54
N PRO A 166 6.79 -5.30 -0.45
CA PRO A 166 7.35 -4.51 -1.55
C PRO A 166 7.37 -5.28 -2.86
N ALA A 167 7.22 -4.57 -3.98
CA ALA A 167 7.08 -5.09 -5.33
C ALA A 167 5.76 -5.80 -5.63
N THR A 168 4.70 -5.55 -4.85
CA THR A 168 3.37 -6.12 -5.07
C THR A 168 2.26 -5.09 -5.08
N ILE A 169 1.17 -5.42 -5.75
CA ILE A 169 -0.10 -4.69 -5.70
C ILE A 169 -1.16 -5.61 -5.13
N ALA A 170 -2.22 -5.05 -4.56
CA ALA A 170 -3.20 -5.85 -3.83
C ALA A 170 -4.62 -5.32 -3.91
N LEU A 171 -5.56 -6.23 -3.70
CA LEU A 171 -6.98 -5.96 -3.56
C LEU A 171 -7.42 -6.45 -2.19
N SER A 172 -8.11 -5.60 -1.44
CA SER A 172 -8.60 -5.94 -0.10
C SER A 172 -10.02 -5.45 0.13
N LEU A 173 -10.71 -6.16 1.02
CA LEU A 173 -11.95 -5.73 1.63
C LEU A 173 -11.64 -5.17 3.03
N VAL A 174 -12.27 -4.05 3.37
CA VAL A 174 -12.25 -3.48 4.70
C VAL A 174 -13.68 -3.49 5.23
N SER A 175 -13.93 -4.34 6.21
CA SER A 175 -15.23 -4.54 6.89
C SER A 175 -15.16 -4.13 8.37
N HIS A 176 -13.95 -4.07 8.92
CA HIS A 176 -13.68 -3.85 10.33
C HIS A 176 -12.61 -2.78 10.53
N LEU A 177 -12.75 -2.06 11.65
CA LEU A 177 -11.79 -1.07 12.11
C LEU A 177 -11.11 -1.65 13.36
N ASP A 178 -9.79 -1.72 13.36
CA ASP A 178 -9.03 -2.12 14.54
C ASP A 178 -8.93 -0.92 15.48
N LEU A 179 -9.81 -0.90 16.48
CA LEU A 179 -9.84 0.13 17.50
C LEU A 179 -8.73 -0.05 18.56
N GLU A 180 -7.93 -1.11 18.52
CA GLU A 180 -6.79 -1.29 19.44
C GLU A 180 -5.51 -0.78 18.79
N ALA A 181 -5.26 -1.20 17.54
CA ALA A 181 -4.13 -0.74 16.74
C ALA A 181 -4.35 0.62 16.06
N GLY A 182 -5.59 1.12 16.04
CA GLY A 182 -5.95 2.37 15.37
C GLY A 182 -5.74 2.32 13.86
N ASN A 183 -6.09 1.20 13.23
CA ASN A 183 -5.89 0.95 11.80
C ASN A 183 -7.11 0.30 11.11
N LEU A 184 -7.12 0.30 9.79
CA LEU A 184 -8.08 -0.48 8.99
C LEU A 184 -7.67 -1.95 8.96
N VAL A 185 -8.64 -2.86 9.10
CA VAL A 185 -8.39 -4.29 8.92
C VAL A 185 -8.61 -4.64 7.46
N HIS A 186 -7.51 -4.89 6.76
CA HIS A 186 -7.52 -5.29 5.35
C HIS A 186 -7.58 -6.81 5.21
N GLU A 187 -8.75 -7.32 4.82
CA GLU A 187 -8.92 -8.69 4.35
C GLU A 187 -8.41 -8.78 2.91
N ARG A 188 -7.17 -9.21 2.72
CA ARG A 188 -6.53 -9.28 1.39
C ARG A 188 -7.19 -10.38 0.56
N LEU A 189 -7.84 -9.99 -0.53
CA LEU A 189 -8.54 -10.89 -1.46
C LEU A 189 -7.59 -11.41 -2.54
N ALA A 190 -6.67 -10.56 -2.99
CA ALA A 190 -5.64 -10.93 -3.96
C ALA A 190 -4.40 -10.05 -3.80
N THR A 191 -3.23 -10.64 -4.01
CA THR A 191 -1.95 -9.94 -4.12
C THR A 191 -1.26 -10.41 -5.40
N LEU A 192 -0.78 -9.49 -6.23
CA LEU A 192 -0.08 -9.77 -7.48
C LEU A 192 1.36 -9.26 -7.40
N MET A 193 2.30 -10.02 -7.97
CA MET A 193 3.70 -9.63 -8.04
C MET A 193 3.94 -8.71 -9.24
N VAL A 194 4.49 -7.51 -8.99
CA VAL A 194 4.99 -6.60 -10.04
C VAL A 194 6.49 -6.83 -10.28
N GLY A 195 7.23 -7.24 -9.26
CA GLY A 195 8.67 -7.51 -9.37
C GLY A 195 9.57 -6.33 -9.01
N HIS A 196 9.08 -5.10 -9.17
CA HIS A 196 9.85 -3.87 -8.96
C HIS A 196 9.15 -2.91 -8.01
N HIS A 197 9.90 -2.03 -7.32
CA HIS A 197 9.33 -1.04 -6.38
C HIS A 197 8.73 0.19 -7.06
N SER A 198 9.01 0.38 -8.35
CA SER A 198 8.41 1.42 -9.18
C SER A 198 7.72 0.78 -10.39
N PRO A 199 6.48 1.19 -10.72
CA PRO A 199 5.80 0.75 -11.93
C PRO A 199 6.56 1.09 -13.22
N ARG A 200 7.42 2.11 -13.18
CA ARG A 200 8.16 2.58 -14.36
C ARG A 200 9.35 1.72 -14.71
N HIS A 201 9.82 0.87 -13.78
CA HIS A 201 10.95 0.00 -14.05
C HIS A 201 10.63 -1.00 -15.17
N ASN A 202 9.41 -1.53 -15.19
CA ASN A 202 8.89 -2.33 -16.29
C ASN A 202 7.40 -1.98 -16.49
N VAL A 203 7.16 -1.02 -17.40
CA VAL A 203 5.82 -0.52 -17.71
C VAL A 203 4.90 -1.64 -18.23
N PRO A 204 5.31 -2.49 -19.20
CA PRO A 204 4.47 -3.61 -19.65
C PRO A 204 4.02 -4.55 -18.52
N VAL A 205 4.91 -4.93 -17.60
CA VAL A 205 4.55 -5.79 -16.46
C VAL A 205 3.57 -5.08 -15.52
N SER A 206 3.82 -3.81 -15.24
CA SER A 206 2.95 -3.01 -14.37
C SER A 206 1.57 -2.82 -14.97
N GLU A 207 1.48 -2.54 -16.28
CA GLU A 207 0.22 -2.44 -17.01
C GLU A 207 -0.55 -3.77 -16.96
N ARG A 208 0.12 -4.90 -17.20
CA ARG A 208 -0.49 -6.23 -17.09
C ARG A 208 -1.01 -6.48 -15.66
N ALA A 209 -0.22 -6.15 -14.65
CA ALA A 209 -0.60 -6.31 -13.25
C ALA A 209 -1.82 -5.44 -12.88
N PHE A 210 -1.85 -4.17 -13.30
CA PHE A 210 -2.98 -3.26 -13.10
C PHE A 210 -4.26 -3.77 -13.77
N ASN A 211 -4.18 -4.20 -15.03
CA ASN A 211 -5.31 -4.78 -15.76
C ASN A 211 -5.80 -6.06 -15.08
N LYS A 212 -4.89 -6.90 -14.59
CA LYS A 212 -5.26 -8.11 -13.86
C LYS A 212 -5.93 -7.79 -12.52
N LEU A 213 -5.42 -6.82 -11.77
CA LEU A 213 -6.02 -6.38 -10.51
C LEU A 213 -7.45 -5.86 -10.73
N ALA A 214 -7.66 -5.08 -11.80
CA ALA A 214 -8.98 -4.60 -12.19
C ALA A 214 -9.94 -5.75 -12.57
N ALA A 215 -9.46 -6.74 -13.33
CA ALA A 215 -10.26 -7.93 -13.64
C ALA A 215 -10.62 -8.76 -12.39
N LEU A 216 -9.73 -8.80 -11.38
CA LEU A 216 -10.03 -9.42 -10.08
C LEU A 216 -11.04 -8.59 -9.29
N LEU A 217 -10.93 -7.25 -9.34
CA LEU A 217 -11.91 -6.35 -8.75
C LEU A 217 -13.30 -6.58 -9.34
N ASP A 218 -13.43 -6.73 -10.66
CA ASP A 218 -14.71 -7.04 -11.32
C ASP A 218 -15.34 -8.32 -10.76
N LYS A 219 -14.52 -9.36 -10.52
CA LYS A 219 -14.98 -10.61 -9.89
C LYS A 219 -15.42 -10.41 -8.45
N VAL A 220 -14.68 -9.64 -7.68
CA VAL A 220 -15.03 -9.30 -6.29
C VAL A 220 -16.36 -8.55 -6.24
N MET A 221 -16.57 -7.58 -7.14
CA MET A 221 -17.83 -6.84 -7.24
C MET A 221 -19.03 -7.70 -7.63
N GLY A 222 -18.80 -8.88 -8.20
CA GLY A 222 -19.85 -9.87 -8.51
C GLY A 222 -20.10 -10.91 -7.40
N MET A 223 -19.40 -10.83 -6.26
CA MET A 223 -19.61 -11.76 -5.15
C MET A 223 -20.96 -11.52 -4.46
N SER A 224 -21.64 -12.60 -4.06
CA SER A 224 -22.99 -12.53 -3.46
C SER A 224 -23.04 -11.89 -2.08
N ASN A 225 -21.91 -11.87 -1.37
CA ASN A 225 -21.76 -11.30 -0.03
C ASN A 225 -21.21 -9.86 -0.04
N LEU A 226 -21.01 -9.27 -1.22
CA LEU A 226 -20.59 -7.88 -1.36
C LEU A 226 -21.67 -7.10 -2.10
N ASP A 227 -22.10 -6.00 -1.50
CA ASP A 227 -23.00 -5.07 -2.16
C ASP A 227 -22.30 -4.43 -3.37
N PRO A 228 -22.78 -4.64 -4.61
CA PRO A 228 -22.06 -4.19 -5.81
C PRO A 228 -21.96 -2.66 -5.90
N TRP A 229 -22.84 -1.92 -5.21
CA TRP A 229 -22.80 -0.46 -5.14
C TRP A 229 -21.73 0.10 -4.20
N VAL A 230 -20.95 -0.72 -3.50
CA VAL A 230 -19.83 -0.23 -2.65
C VAL A 230 -18.76 0.47 -3.48
N GLY A 231 -18.51 0.00 -4.71
CA GLY A 231 -17.47 0.54 -5.57
C GLY A 231 -16.06 0.26 -5.01
N ALA A 232 -15.06 1.02 -5.44
CA ALA A 232 -13.67 0.80 -5.02
C ALA A 232 -12.90 2.12 -4.82
N LEU A 233 -11.90 2.08 -3.94
CA LEU A 233 -10.92 3.14 -3.74
C LEU A 233 -9.54 2.61 -4.18
N ALA A 234 -8.83 3.31 -5.05
CA ALA A 234 -7.51 2.92 -5.50
C ALA A 234 -6.44 3.92 -5.05
N ASP A 235 -5.39 3.41 -4.40
CA ASP A 235 -4.14 4.13 -4.14
C ASP A 235 -3.16 3.86 -5.27
N THR A 236 -2.40 4.87 -5.72
CA THR A 236 -1.45 4.73 -6.82
C THR A 236 -0.03 5.09 -6.40
N SER A 237 0.95 4.66 -7.19
CA SER A 237 2.34 5.10 -6.97
C SER A 237 2.50 6.62 -7.12
N GLY A 238 3.49 7.16 -6.40
CA GLY A 238 3.87 8.58 -6.46
C GLY A 238 4.91 8.93 -7.54
N ASP A 239 5.35 7.94 -8.31
CA ASP A 239 6.43 8.07 -9.29
C ASP A 239 5.93 8.74 -10.59
N ILE A 240 5.55 10.01 -10.48
CA ILE A 240 4.91 10.79 -11.56
C ILE A 240 5.81 11.86 -12.18
N LEU A 241 6.97 12.14 -11.55
CA LEU A 241 7.76 13.35 -11.82
C LEU A 241 8.68 13.25 -13.04
N ALA A 242 8.90 12.05 -13.56
CA ALA A 242 9.66 11.86 -14.78
C ALA A 242 8.79 12.03 -16.03
N LYS A 243 9.43 12.08 -17.20
CA LYS A 243 8.77 12.34 -18.50
C LYS A 243 7.61 11.38 -18.81
N ASP A 244 7.72 10.13 -18.38
CA ASP A 244 6.80 9.01 -18.56
C ASP A 244 5.91 8.73 -17.33
N GLY A 245 6.13 9.43 -16.21
CA GLY A 245 5.43 9.13 -14.95
C GLY A 245 3.93 9.42 -14.97
N THR A 246 3.49 10.33 -15.85
CA THR A 246 2.07 10.62 -16.05
C THR A 246 1.36 9.46 -16.77
N ASP A 247 2.05 8.75 -17.66
CA ASP A 247 1.47 7.65 -18.45
C ASP A 247 1.12 6.46 -17.56
N GLY A 248 1.98 6.11 -16.59
CA GLY A 248 1.69 5.04 -15.63
C GLY A 248 0.46 5.32 -14.76
N VAL A 249 0.24 6.58 -14.39
CA VAL A 249 -0.98 7.00 -13.67
C VAL A 249 -2.21 6.92 -14.56
N ILE A 250 -2.10 7.37 -15.81
CA ILE A 250 -3.19 7.28 -16.79
C ILE A 250 -3.56 5.81 -17.04
N GLN A 251 -2.58 4.92 -17.13
CA GLN A 251 -2.78 3.48 -17.25
C GLN A 251 -3.55 2.91 -16.04
N ALA A 252 -3.16 3.29 -14.82
CA ALA A 252 -3.89 2.86 -13.61
C ALA A 252 -5.35 3.35 -13.61
N ILE A 253 -5.60 4.61 -14.01
CA ILE A 253 -6.96 5.18 -14.13
C ILE A 253 -7.79 4.41 -15.15
N ARG A 254 -7.21 4.09 -16.32
CA ARG A 254 -7.87 3.31 -17.38
C ARG A 254 -8.15 1.87 -16.93
N ALA A 255 -7.15 1.18 -16.39
CA ALA A 255 -7.27 -0.19 -15.91
C ALA A 255 -8.41 -0.31 -14.90
N MET A 256 -8.50 0.63 -13.97
CA MET A 256 -9.55 0.64 -12.94
C MET A 256 -10.94 0.98 -13.49
N ASN A 257 -11.08 1.48 -14.72
CA ASN A 257 -12.32 2.08 -15.22
C ASN A 257 -12.87 3.12 -14.22
N ALA A 258 -12.03 4.09 -13.85
CA ALA A 258 -12.37 5.06 -12.82
C ALA A 258 -13.59 5.92 -13.20
N ASP A 259 -14.46 6.20 -12.24
CA ASP A 259 -15.53 7.20 -12.36
C ASP A 259 -15.09 8.56 -11.81
N VAL A 260 -14.22 8.54 -10.80
CA VAL A 260 -13.73 9.73 -10.09
C VAL A 260 -12.22 9.64 -9.90
N VAL A 261 -11.51 10.73 -10.17
CA VAL A 261 -10.07 10.83 -9.96
C VAL A 261 -9.77 11.98 -9.01
N PHE A 262 -9.24 11.67 -7.83
CA PHE A 262 -8.80 12.66 -6.85
C PHE A 262 -7.32 12.96 -7.05
N VAL A 263 -6.99 14.17 -7.48
CA VAL A 263 -5.61 14.60 -7.73
C VAL A 263 -5.12 15.42 -6.53
N LEU A 264 -4.09 14.94 -5.82
CA LEU A 264 -3.58 15.60 -4.61
C LEU A 264 -2.40 16.52 -4.93
N GLY A 265 -2.60 17.82 -4.74
CA GLY A 265 -1.53 18.83 -4.72
C GLY A 265 -0.72 18.93 -6.02
N ALA A 266 -1.29 18.56 -7.16
CA ALA A 266 -0.58 18.45 -8.43
C ALA A 266 -1.40 19.02 -9.61
N GLU A 267 -1.37 20.34 -9.78
CA GLU A 267 -2.15 21.05 -10.81
C GLU A 267 -1.80 20.64 -12.24
N ARG A 268 -0.51 20.41 -12.53
CA ARG A 268 -0.06 19.95 -13.86
C ARG A 268 -0.62 18.56 -14.19
N LEU A 269 -0.59 17.65 -13.22
CA LEU A 269 -1.18 16.31 -13.37
C LEU A 269 -2.69 16.41 -13.55
N TYR A 270 -3.35 17.30 -12.79
CA TYR A 270 -4.78 17.56 -12.92
C TYR A 270 -5.16 18.05 -14.32
N ALA A 271 -4.42 19.02 -14.87
CA ALA A 271 -4.63 19.50 -16.23
C ALA A 271 -4.41 18.40 -17.28
N ALA A 272 -3.38 17.57 -17.11
CA ALA A 272 -3.10 16.44 -17.99
C ALA A 272 -4.23 15.39 -17.96
N ILE A 273 -4.73 15.04 -16.77
CA ILE A 273 -5.86 14.10 -16.62
C ILE A 273 -7.13 14.68 -17.24
N LYS A 274 -7.45 15.95 -16.98
CA LYS A 274 -8.60 16.61 -17.60
C LYS A 274 -8.55 16.58 -19.12
N SER A 275 -7.39 16.90 -19.70
CA SER A 275 -7.17 16.84 -21.15
C SER A 275 -7.29 15.40 -21.68
N THR A 276 -6.66 14.42 -21.02
CA THR A 276 -6.67 13.02 -21.44
C THR A 276 -8.07 12.40 -21.43
N PHE A 277 -8.90 12.79 -20.47
CA PHE A 277 -10.22 12.20 -20.22
C PHE A 277 -11.38 13.12 -20.60
N GLU A 278 -11.14 14.22 -21.34
CA GLU A 278 -12.14 15.25 -21.70
C GLU A 278 -13.39 14.67 -22.39
N SER A 279 -13.22 13.60 -23.16
CA SER A 279 -14.28 12.90 -23.90
C SER A 279 -14.89 11.70 -23.18
N THR A 280 -14.59 11.53 -21.88
CA THR A 280 -15.05 10.39 -21.07
C THR A 280 -15.84 10.88 -19.85
N PRO A 281 -16.67 10.03 -19.20
CA PRO A 281 -17.44 10.44 -18.02
C PRO A 281 -16.60 10.58 -16.73
N VAL A 282 -15.28 10.45 -16.80
CA VAL A 282 -14.38 10.50 -15.66
C VAL A 282 -14.39 11.89 -15.02
N GLU A 283 -14.71 11.97 -13.73
CA GLU A 283 -14.74 13.23 -12.98
C GLU A 283 -13.42 13.46 -12.24
N ALA A 284 -12.63 14.45 -12.67
CA ALA A 284 -11.39 14.82 -12.00
C ALA A 284 -11.60 15.94 -10.97
N VAL A 285 -11.18 15.70 -9.73
CA VAL A 285 -11.26 16.64 -8.60
C VAL A 285 -9.86 16.93 -8.06
N LEU A 286 -9.48 18.21 -8.02
CA LEU A 286 -8.21 18.65 -7.42
C LEU A 286 -8.41 18.86 -5.92
N LEU A 287 -7.57 18.22 -5.10
CA LEU A 287 -7.55 18.33 -3.65
C LEU A 287 -6.23 18.94 -3.18
N ALA A 288 -6.29 19.73 -2.11
CA ALA A 288 -5.09 20.23 -1.44
C ALA A 288 -4.37 19.09 -0.71
N LYS A 289 -3.03 19.12 -0.72
CA LYS A 289 -2.22 18.24 0.13
C LYS A 289 -2.24 18.77 1.57
N SER A 290 -2.20 17.87 2.56
CA SER A 290 -2.04 18.29 3.96
C SER A 290 -0.63 18.86 4.19
N GLY A 291 -0.54 19.94 4.95
CA GLY A 291 0.74 20.49 5.42
C GLY A 291 1.46 19.59 6.44
N GLY A 292 0.79 18.54 6.95
CA GLY A 292 1.38 17.55 7.85
C GLY A 292 2.09 16.41 7.14
N VAL A 293 2.13 16.41 5.79
CA VAL A 293 2.82 15.36 5.04
C VAL A 293 4.32 15.62 5.03
N ILE A 294 5.09 14.58 5.34
CA ILE A 294 6.54 14.63 5.47
C ILE A 294 7.18 13.99 4.25
N SER A 295 8.16 14.69 3.67
CA SER A 295 8.98 14.18 2.58
C SER A 295 9.89 13.07 3.06
N ARG A 296 9.96 11.98 2.28
CA ARG A 296 10.76 10.79 2.59
C ARG A 296 11.83 10.60 1.54
N ASP A 297 13.08 10.61 1.99
CA ASP A 297 14.22 10.29 1.16
C ASP A 297 14.31 8.79 0.83
N ALA A 298 15.26 8.42 -0.02
CA ALA A 298 15.44 7.03 -0.45
C ALA A 298 15.78 6.08 0.71
N ALA A 299 16.58 6.55 1.67
CA ALA A 299 16.98 5.78 2.85
C ALA A 299 15.78 5.47 3.75
N THR A 300 14.95 6.46 4.04
CA THR A 300 13.71 6.30 4.81
C THR A 300 12.78 5.29 4.13
N ARG A 301 12.62 5.37 2.81
CA ARG A 301 11.80 4.40 2.05
C ARG A 301 12.36 2.98 2.12
N GLN A 302 13.68 2.83 2.12
CA GLN A 302 14.32 1.53 2.29
C GLN A 302 14.05 0.94 3.68
N VAL A 303 14.12 1.76 4.73
CA VAL A 303 13.76 1.35 6.09
C VAL A 303 12.29 0.93 6.17
N LEU A 304 11.38 1.71 5.58
CA LEU A 304 9.95 1.36 5.54
C LEU A 304 9.70 0.03 4.81
N ARG A 305 10.39 -0.23 3.69
CA ARG A 305 10.31 -1.53 3.01
C ARG A 305 10.82 -2.67 3.90
N SER A 306 11.95 -2.47 4.58
CA SER A 306 12.49 -3.46 5.53
C SER A 306 11.49 -3.75 6.66
N ASN A 307 10.87 -2.72 7.22
CA ASN A 307 9.86 -2.85 8.27
C ASN A 307 8.60 -3.56 7.77
N ALA A 308 8.17 -3.33 6.52
CA ALA A 308 7.04 -4.04 5.93
C ALA A 308 7.35 -5.55 5.79
N ILE A 309 8.56 -5.91 5.34
CA ILE A 309 9.01 -7.30 5.24
C ILE A 309 9.05 -7.94 6.64
N LYS A 310 9.64 -7.26 7.62
CA LYS A 310 9.68 -7.72 9.02
C LYS A 310 8.28 -7.93 9.59
N SER A 311 7.39 -6.96 9.41
CA SER A 311 6.00 -7.02 9.91
C SER A 311 5.20 -8.16 9.28
N TYR A 312 5.51 -8.55 8.04
CA TYR A 312 4.87 -9.69 7.40
C TYR A 312 5.23 -11.02 8.11
N PHE A 313 6.49 -11.22 8.47
CA PHE A 313 6.95 -12.47 9.09
C PHE A 313 6.73 -12.51 10.61
N TYR A 314 6.97 -11.39 11.30
CA TYR A 314 6.96 -11.32 12.76
C TYR A 314 5.71 -10.62 13.31
N GLY A 315 4.88 -10.01 12.46
CA GLY A 315 3.76 -9.18 12.91
C GLY A 315 4.21 -7.77 13.29
N ALA A 316 3.25 -6.84 13.39
CA ALA A 316 3.54 -5.44 13.73
C ALA A 316 4.11 -5.28 15.15
N ASP A 317 3.79 -6.21 16.05
CA ASP A 317 4.21 -6.24 17.46
C ASP A 317 5.18 -7.41 17.77
N ASN A 318 5.74 -8.03 16.74
CA ASN A 318 6.66 -9.19 16.84
C ASN A 318 6.05 -10.43 17.52
N ARG A 319 4.72 -10.61 17.50
CA ARG A 319 4.06 -11.78 18.10
C ARG A 319 3.93 -12.99 17.17
N LEU A 320 4.14 -12.83 15.88
CA LEU A 320 4.18 -13.95 14.95
C LEU A 320 5.55 -14.61 15.00
N SER A 321 5.57 -15.94 14.93
CA SER A 321 6.79 -16.74 14.95
C SER A 321 6.96 -17.44 13.61
N PRO A 322 7.77 -16.91 12.69
CA PRO A 322 8.03 -17.55 11.41
C PRO A 322 8.90 -18.80 11.58
N PHE A 323 8.94 -19.63 10.54
CA PHE A 323 9.61 -20.94 10.55
C PHE A 323 10.73 -20.99 9.52
N SER A 324 11.85 -21.63 9.88
CA SER A 324 12.92 -21.93 8.93
C SER A 324 12.70 -23.30 8.27
N ILE A 325 12.69 -23.32 6.95
CA ILE A 325 12.44 -24.52 6.13
C ILE A 325 13.58 -24.68 5.14
N ALA A 326 14.15 -25.88 5.04
CA ALA A 326 15.09 -26.23 3.98
C ALA A 326 14.36 -26.73 2.74
N ILE A 327 14.69 -26.18 1.57
CA ILE A 327 14.08 -26.50 0.28
C ILE A 327 15.20 -26.89 -0.68
N GLU A 328 15.10 -28.06 -1.30
CA GLU A 328 15.94 -28.44 -2.44
C GLU A 328 15.56 -27.59 -3.66
N PHE A 329 16.55 -26.94 -4.27
CA PHE A 329 16.31 -26.00 -5.37
C PHE A 329 15.71 -26.70 -6.60
N ASP A 330 16.10 -27.96 -6.85
CA ASP A 330 15.57 -28.76 -7.96
C ASP A 330 14.09 -29.14 -7.83
N LYS A 331 13.51 -29.02 -6.62
CA LYS A 331 12.09 -29.29 -6.35
C LYS A 331 11.19 -28.06 -6.58
N VAL A 332 11.77 -26.91 -6.86
CA VAL A 332 11.05 -25.66 -7.11
C VAL A 332 11.46 -25.03 -8.43
N ILE A 333 10.60 -24.17 -8.95
CA ILE A 333 10.86 -23.37 -10.14
C ILE A 333 10.88 -21.92 -9.67
N VAL A 334 12.05 -21.26 -9.78
CA VAL A 334 12.18 -19.85 -9.44
C VAL A 334 12.20 -19.02 -10.73
N LEU A 335 11.25 -18.10 -10.86
CA LEU A 335 11.07 -17.24 -12.03
C LEU A 335 11.23 -15.77 -11.65
N ARG A 336 12.11 -15.07 -12.35
CA ARG A 336 12.23 -13.62 -12.25
C ARG A 336 11.10 -12.96 -13.02
N VAL A 337 10.32 -12.16 -12.31
CA VAL A 337 9.26 -11.31 -12.86
C VAL A 337 9.93 -10.11 -13.54
N GLY A 338 9.57 -9.87 -14.80
CA GLY A 338 9.92 -8.64 -15.52
C GLY A 338 11.29 -8.57 -16.20
N GLY A 339 12.11 -9.63 -16.17
CA GLY A 339 13.38 -9.69 -16.93
C GLY A 339 14.34 -8.50 -16.65
N GLU A 340 15.49 -8.45 -17.32
CA GLU A 340 16.27 -7.20 -17.37
C GLU A 340 15.62 -6.28 -18.40
N ALA A 341 14.94 -5.24 -17.93
CA ALA A 341 14.36 -4.18 -18.74
C ALA A 341 15.43 -3.27 -19.37
N THR A 342 16.58 -3.82 -19.78
CA THR A 342 17.50 -3.11 -20.65
C THR A 342 16.93 -3.16 -22.07
N VAL A 343 15.85 -2.41 -22.28
CA VAL A 343 15.48 -1.96 -23.62
C VAL A 343 16.67 -1.15 -24.10
N VAL A 344 17.52 -1.76 -24.92
CA VAL A 344 18.55 -1.05 -25.65
C VAL A 344 17.81 0.02 -26.45
N PRO A 345 18.05 1.33 -26.24
CA PRO A 345 17.39 2.37 -27.00
C PRO A 345 17.57 2.10 -28.49
N ASP A 346 16.55 2.36 -29.32
CA ASP A 346 16.64 2.13 -30.78
C ASP A 346 17.87 2.81 -31.42
N SER A 347 18.39 3.87 -30.79
CA SER A 347 19.62 4.56 -31.17
C SER A 347 20.92 3.75 -31.03
N VAL A 348 20.90 2.62 -30.31
CA VAL A 348 22.05 1.73 -30.07
C VAL A 348 21.83 0.36 -30.76
N LEU A 349 20.65 0.14 -31.36
CA LEU A 349 20.36 -1.06 -32.15
C LEU A 349 20.87 -0.85 -33.60
N PRO A 350 21.47 -1.89 -34.24
CA PRO A 350 21.78 -1.85 -35.67
C PRO A 350 20.53 -1.54 -36.49
N ALA A 351 20.67 -0.77 -37.57
CA ALA A 351 19.54 -0.41 -38.43
C ALA A 351 18.76 -1.67 -38.89
N GLY A 352 17.50 -1.78 -38.46
CA GLY A 352 16.61 -2.91 -38.76
C GLY A 352 16.50 -3.98 -37.67
N ALA A 353 17.19 -3.85 -36.53
CA ALA A 353 17.06 -4.74 -35.39
C ALA A 353 16.02 -4.20 -34.37
N SER A 354 15.05 -5.03 -33.98
CA SER A 354 14.19 -4.79 -32.82
C SER A 354 14.73 -5.54 -31.60
N SER A 355 14.55 -5.01 -30.39
CA SER A 355 14.86 -5.74 -29.14
C SER A 355 14.22 -7.13 -29.16
N SER A 356 15.02 -8.17 -28.93
CA SER A 356 14.57 -9.58 -28.93
C SER A 356 14.07 -10.07 -27.57
N LEU A 357 14.06 -9.20 -26.55
CA LEU A 357 13.66 -9.53 -25.19
C LEU A 357 12.18 -9.15 -24.98
N ASP A 358 11.35 -10.15 -24.69
CA ASP A 358 9.96 -9.96 -24.28
C ASP A 358 9.92 -9.56 -22.78
N PRO A 359 9.52 -8.32 -22.45
CA PRO A 359 9.48 -7.85 -21.06
C PRO A 359 8.43 -8.58 -20.20
N LEU A 360 7.52 -9.32 -20.82
CA LEU A 360 6.49 -10.13 -20.16
C LEU A 360 6.86 -11.61 -20.06
N LYS A 361 8.06 -12.00 -20.52
CA LYS A 361 8.54 -13.37 -20.37
C LYS A 361 9.30 -13.52 -19.05
N PRO A 362 8.87 -14.42 -18.16
CA PRO A 362 9.61 -14.65 -16.93
C PRO A 362 10.94 -15.35 -17.24
N VAL A 363 11.98 -15.03 -16.47
CA VAL A 363 13.32 -15.62 -16.64
C VAL A 363 13.57 -16.63 -15.53
N ARG A 364 13.83 -17.90 -15.89
CA ARG A 364 14.11 -18.94 -14.90
C ARG A 364 15.49 -18.73 -14.28
N ILE A 365 15.54 -18.71 -12.95
CA ILE A 365 16.79 -18.68 -12.18
C ILE A 365 17.34 -20.11 -12.11
N THR A 366 18.60 -20.28 -12.51
CA THR A 366 19.26 -21.59 -12.60
C THR A 366 20.24 -21.86 -11.48
N SER A 367 20.62 -20.83 -10.70
CA SER A 367 21.57 -20.94 -9.60
C SER A 367 20.92 -20.57 -8.28
N VAL A 368 21.02 -21.46 -7.29
CA VAL A 368 20.53 -21.19 -5.92
C VAL A 368 21.28 -20.01 -5.28
N ALA A 369 22.50 -19.69 -5.71
CA ALA A 369 23.25 -18.56 -5.19
C ALA A 369 22.59 -17.21 -5.52
N ASP A 370 21.85 -17.13 -6.63
CA ASP A 370 21.27 -15.89 -7.14
C ASP A 370 20.03 -15.43 -6.36
N VAL A 371 19.49 -16.30 -5.50
CA VAL A 371 18.30 -16.01 -4.68
C VAL A 371 18.64 -15.66 -3.24
N LEU A 372 19.92 -15.62 -2.85
CA LEU A 372 20.31 -15.28 -1.49
C LEU A 372 19.78 -13.88 -1.10
N HIS A 373 19.15 -13.80 0.08
CA HIS A 373 18.50 -12.61 0.65
C HIS A 373 17.29 -12.09 -0.13
N ASN A 374 16.85 -12.76 -1.20
CA ASN A 374 15.63 -12.38 -1.89
C ASN A 374 14.38 -12.76 -1.09
N VAL A 375 13.35 -11.92 -1.24
CA VAL A 375 11.98 -12.29 -0.89
C VAL A 375 11.35 -12.96 -2.12
N LEU A 376 10.94 -14.21 -1.97
CA LEU A 376 10.30 -15.02 -3.01
C LEU A 376 8.79 -15.03 -2.77
N ALA A 377 8.02 -14.72 -3.80
CA ALA A 377 6.57 -14.83 -3.80
C ALA A 377 6.14 -16.24 -4.21
N VAL A 378 5.22 -16.85 -3.46
CA VAL A 378 4.68 -18.19 -3.74
C VAL A 378 3.45 -18.05 -4.63
N SER A 379 3.56 -18.43 -5.91
CA SER A 379 2.50 -18.21 -6.90
C SER A 379 1.37 -19.24 -6.80
N GLN A 380 0.13 -18.82 -7.06
CA GLN A 380 -1.00 -19.73 -7.27
C GLN A 380 -1.06 -20.30 -8.69
N ALA A 381 -0.13 -19.92 -9.58
CA ALA A 381 -0.07 -20.49 -10.92
C ALA A 381 0.29 -21.98 -10.90
N THR A 382 -0.29 -22.73 -11.83
CA THR A 382 0.07 -24.13 -12.11
C THR A 382 1.06 -24.25 -13.25
N ASP A 383 1.14 -23.24 -14.13
CA ASP A 383 2.00 -23.20 -15.30
C ASP A 383 2.83 -21.90 -15.33
N GLU A 384 4.08 -21.98 -15.82
CA GLU A 384 5.01 -20.84 -15.89
C GLU A 384 4.47 -19.66 -16.71
N LYS A 385 3.57 -19.92 -17.68
CA LYS A 385 2.95 -18.90 -18.54
C LYS A 385 1.93 -18.01 -17.82
N ASP A 386 1.34 -18.50 -16.72
CA ASP A 386 0.23 -17.85 -16.03
C ASP A 386 0.68 -17.03 -14.81
N VAL A 387 1.99 -16.99 -14.53
CA VAL A 387 2.56 -16.43 -13.30
C VAL A 387 2.29 -14.94 -13.09
N PHE A 388 2.16 -14.16 -14.16
CA PHE A 388 1.82 -12.75 -14.09
C PHE A 388 0.33 -12.50 -13.81
N ASP A 389 -0.51 -13.50 -14.09
CA ASP A 389 -1.96 -13.36 -14.03
C ASP A 389 -2.56 -14.04 -12.80
N MET A 390 -1.74 -14.71 -11.98
CA MET A 390 -2.20 -15.47 -10.83
C MET A 390 -1.83 -14.79 -9.51
N PRO A 391 -2.75 -14.73 -8.53
CA PRO A 391 -2.43 -14.23 -7.20
C PRO A 391 -1.35 -15.04 -6.51
N LEU A 392 -0.90 -14.52 -5.37
CA LEU A 392 0.08 -15.17 -4.51
C LEU A 392 -0.60 -15.87 -3.33
N PHE A 393 0.02 -16.95 -2.84
CA PHE A 393 -0.31 -17.52 -1.53
C PHE A 393 0.35 -16.73 -0.39
N GLY A 394 1.54 -16.19 -0.63
CA GLY A 394 2.34 -15.48 0.35
C GLY A 394 3.79 -15.35 -0.09
N PHE A 395 4.68 -15.11 0.86
CA PHE A 395 6.09 -14.85 0.62
C PHE A 395 7.00 -15.69 1.52
N LEU A 396 8.20 -15.95 1.03
CA LEU A 396 9.32 -16.60 1.69
C LEU A 396 10.53 -15.67 1.65
N HIS A 397 11.41 -15.72 2.63
CA HIS A 397 12.69 -15.00 2.58
C HIS A 397 13.86 -15.97 2.61
N VAL A 398 14.78 -15.85 1.65
CA VAL A 398 15.94 -16.74 1.56
C VAL A 398 17.02 -16.27 2.53
N VAL A 399 17.17 -16.98 3.64
CA VAL A 399 18.12 -16.65 4.71
C VAL A 399 19.52 -17.16 4.38
N LYS A 400 19.60 -18.39 3.84
CA LYS A 400 20.85 -19.06 3.54
C LYS A 400 20.73 -19.91 2.28
N VAL A 401 21.82 -20.04 1.54
CA VAL A 401 21.96 -20.94 0.39
C VAL A 401 23.11 -21.91 0.62
N ASP A 402 22.94 -23.14 0.17
CA ASP A 402 23.96 -24.19 0.14
C ASP A 402 24.12 -24.65 -1.30
N VAL A 403 25.18 -24.16 -1.95
CA VAL A 403 25.46 -24.41 -3.37
C VAL A 403 25.87 -25.86 -3.61
N GLU A 404 26.58 -26.49 -2.67
CA GLU A 404 27.04 -27.88 -2.80
C GLU A 404 25.85 -28.85 -2.75
N ARG A 405 24.89 -28.60 -1.85
CA ARG A 405 23.66 -29.40 -1.73
C ARG A 405 22.53 -28.94 -2.64
N ASN A 406 22.76 -27.89 -3.44
CA ASN A 406 21.75 -27.23 -4.26
C ASN A 406 20.43 -26.98 -3.49
N SER A 407 20.54 -26.36 -2.32
CA SER A 407 19.40 -26.13 -1.41
C SER A 407 19.42 -24.75 -0.79
N MET A 408 18.27 -24.28 -0.31
CA MET A 408 18.11 -23.00 0.36
C MET A 408 17.33 -23.15 1.65
N THR A 409 17.73 -22.40 2.68
CA THR A 409 16.94 -22.23 3.90
C THR A 409 16.13 -20.96 3.77
N VAL A 410 14.81 -21.11 3.85
CA VAL A 410 13.87 -19.99 3.78
C VAL A 410 13.18 -19.74 5.12
N LEU A 411 12.88 -18.48 5.40
CA LEU A 411 11.94 -18.06 6.42
C LEU A 411 10.53 -18.06 5.81
N ALA A 412 9.62 -18.79 6.43
CA ALA A 412 8.22 -18.93 6.03
C ALA A 412 7.28 -18.42 7.13
N PRO A 413 6.14 -17.81 6.77
CA PRO A 413 5.18 -17.28 7.76
C PRO A 413 4.43 -18.39 8.51
N SER A 414 4.35 -19.59 7.94
CA SER A 414 3.62 -20.73 8.50
C SER A 414 4.46 -22.01 8.40
N PRO A 415 4.29 -22.97 9.33
CA PRO A 415 4.97 -24.24 9.28
C PRO A 415 4.39 -25.14 8.18
N GLY A 416 5.17 -26.15 7.77
CA GLY A 416 4.72 -27.19 6.85
C GLY A 416 5.28 -27.04 5.44
N THR A 417 4.64 -27.73 4.49
CA THR A 417 5.04 -27.69 3.08
C THR A 417 4.57 -26.40 2.41
N ILE A 418 5.41 -25.84 1.55
CA ILE A 418 5.01 -24.69 0.71
C ILE A 418 3.84 -25.09 -0.21
N PRO A 419 2.83 -24.21 -0.38
CA PRO A 419 1.61 -24.55 -1.12
C PRO A 419 1.79 -24.63 -2.64
N SER A 420 2.93 -24.16 -3.17
CA SER A 420 3.25 -24.20 -4.59
C SER A 420 4.76 -24.36 -4.79
N THR A 421 5.14 -25.01 -5.89
CA THR A 421 6.53 -25.16 -6.34
C THR A 421 6.98 -24.02 -7.26
N ILE A 422 6.06 -23.17 -7.75
CA ILE A 422 6.38 -22.01 -8.58
C ILE A 422 6.58 -20.78 -7.69
N LEU A 423 7.82 -20.30 -7.65
CA LEU A 423 8.25 -19.15 -6.87
C LEU A 423 8.64 -18.01 -7.80
N LEU A 424 8.27 -16.79 -7.42
CA LEU A 424 8.56 -15.58 -8.17
C LEU A 424 9.58 -14.73 -7.42
N VAL A 425 10.57 -14.20 -8.14
CA VAL A 425 11.57 -13.29 -7.59
C VAL A 425 11.53 -11.95 -8.31
N GLY A 426 11.71 -10.87 -7.54
CA GLY A 426 11.86 -9.51 -8.05
C GLY A 426 13.10 -8.84 -7.44
N ASP A 427 13.04 -7.52 -7.32
CA ASP A 427 14.15 -6.69 -6.81
C ASP A 427 14.18 -6.60 -5.27
N THR A 428 13.17 -7.16 -4.60
CA THR A 428 13.07 -7.12 -3.14
C THR A 428 14.10 -8.06 -2.50
N LYS A 429 15.09 -7.46 -1.85
CA LYS A 429 16.05 -8.13 -0.96
C LYS A 429 15.90 -7.62 0.46
N TRP A 430 16.16 -8.51 1.42
CA TRP A 430 16.10 -8.22 2.84
C TRP A 430 17.25 -8.88 3.57
N VAL A 431 17.93 -8.11 4.40
CA VAL A 431 18.97 -8.58 5.31
C VAL A 431 18.52 -8.13 6.69
N GLU A 432 18.40 -9.09 7.60
CA GLU A 432 17.95 -8.88 8.97
C GLU A 432 18.97 -8.11 9.82
#